data_AF-A0A932DJ16-F1
#
_entry.id   AF-A0A932DJ16-F1
#
_cell.length_a   1.000
_cell.length_b   1.000
_cell.length_c   1.000
_cell.angle_alpha   90.00
_cell.angle_beta   90.00
_cell.angle_gamma   90.00
#
_symmetry.space_group_name_H-M   'P 1'
#
loop_
_entity.id
_entity.type
_entity.pdbx_description
1 polymer ?
#
loop_
_entity_poly.entity_id
_entity_poly.type
_entity_poly.pdbx_seq_one_letter_code
_entity_poly.pdbx_strand_id
1 'polypeptide(L)' 'MTNFILEQVIPAARRMDGFKGGYWLGDRKTGKGLTITLWETEEAERVSQAAAVRIRQEAASVLSLEVKGVEVYEVLANV' A
#
# COMPACT_ATOMS: atom_id res chain seq x y z
N MET A 1 2.17 -12.52 -9.65
CA MET A 1 1.64 -11.68 -8.54
C MET A 1 2.74 -10.91 -7.84
N THR A 2 3.75 -11.57 -7.27
CA THR A 2 4.82 -10.91 -6.47
C THR A 2 5.71 -9.96 -7.28
N ASN A 3 5.99 -10.25 -8.56
CA ASN A 3 6.94 -9.46 -9.36
C ASN A 3 6.50 -8.01 -9.57
N PHE A 4 5.22 -7.79 -9.93
CA PHE A 4 4.67 -6.44 -10.12
C PHE A 4 4.72 -5.61 -8.82
N ILE A 5 4.48 -6.25 -7.67
CA ILE A 5 4.57 -5.56 -6.38
C ILE A 5 6.00 -5.09 -6.11
N LEU A 6 6.99 -5.96 -6.32
CA LEU A 6 8.40 -5.66 -6.07
C LEU A 6 8.98 -4.63 -7.05
N GLU A 7 8.59 -4.70 -8.32
CA GLU A 7 9.19 -3.90 -9.40
C GLU A 7 8.49 -2.57 -9.66
N GLN A 8 7.17 -2.46 -9.38
CA GLN A 8 6.39 -1.28 -9.71
C GLN A 8 5.79 -0.62 -8.47
N VAL A 9 5.07 -1.38 -7.64
CA VAL A 9 4.32 -0.84 -6.50
C VAL A 9 5.24 -0.32 -5.40
N ILE A 10 6.18 -1.15 -4.93
CA ILE A 10 7.10 -0.76 -3.85
C ILE A 10 8.00 0.42 -4.25
N PRO A 11 8.60 0.46 -5.45
CA PRO A 11 9.39 1.61 -5.89
C PRO A 11 8.55 2.88 -6.01
N ALA A 12 7.30 2.80 -6.50
CA ALA A 12 6.40 3.96 -6.53
C ALA A 12 6.07 4.46 -5.13
N ALA A 13 5.81 3.55 -4.18
CA ALA A 13 5.54 3.91 -2.79
C ALA A 13 6.72 4.60 -2.11
N ARG A 14 7.94 4.10 -2.31
CA ARG A 14 9.17 4.68 -1.75
C ARG A 14 9.49 6.10 -2.24
N ARG A 15 8.90 6.54 -3.36
CA ARG A 15 9.06 7.90 -3.89
C ARG A 15 8.08 8.90 -3.30
N MET A 16 7.07 8.45 -2.56
CA MET A 16 6.11 9.34 -1.93
C MET A 16 6.74 9.98 -0.69
N ASP A 17 6.58 11.30 -0.57
CA ASP A 17 7.18 12.06 0.53
C ASP A 17 6.62 11.58 1.89
N GLY A 18 7.50 11.48 2.88
CA GLY A 18 7.16 10.95 4.21
C GLY A 18 6.86 9.45 4.28
N PHE A 19 7.00 8.65 3.21
CA PHE A 19 6.85 7.20 3.28
C PHE A 19 7.98 6.56 4.12
N LYS A 20 7.61 5.80 5.15
CA LYS A 20 8.57 5.14 6.07
C LYS A 20 8.71 3.64 5.86
N GLY A 21 7.71 2.99 5.28
CA GLY A 21 7.75 1.55 5.02
C GLY A 21 6.39 0.96 4.76
N GLY A 22 6.35 -0.36 4.59
CA GLY A 22 5.09 -1.05 4.43
C GLY A 22 5.22 -2.57 4.42
N TYR A 23 4.08 -3.22 4.58
CA TYR A 23 3.92 -4.67 4.53
C TYR A 23 2.94 -5.02 3.41
N TRP A 24 3.34 -5.94 2.53
CA TRP A 24 2.49 -6.51 1.50
C TRP A 24 2.21 -7.96 1.86
N LEU A 25 1.01 -8.20 2.37
CA LEU A 25 0.58 -9.47 2.93
C LEU A 25 -0.37 -10.14 1.94
N GLY A 26 -0.25 -11.47 1.80
CA GLY A 26 -1.12 -12.25 0.93
C GLY A 26 -1.42 -13.61 1.53
N ASP A 27 -2.71 -13.93 1.64
CA ASP A 27 -3.18 -15.27 1.93
C ASP A 27 -3.40 -16.02 0.61
N ARG A 28 -2.49 -16.97 0.32
CA ARG A 28 -2.54 -17.76 -0.92
C ARG A 28 -3.72 -18.74 -0.97
N LYS A 29 -4.30 -19.12 0.18
CA LYS A 29 -5.43 -20.06 0.22
C LYS A 29 -6.73 -19.36 -0.14
N THR A 30 -6.93 -18.14 0.36
CA THR A 30 -8.16 -17.38 0.13
C THR A 30 -8.05 -16.35 -1.00
N GLY A 31 -6.83 -16.08 -1.49
CA GLY A 31 -6.56 -15.04 -2.49
C GLY A 31 -6.64 -13.62 -1.93
N LYS A 32 -6.78 -13.45 -0.61
CA LYS A 32 -6.89 -12.13 0.02
C LYS A 32 -5.52 -11.47 0.15
N GLY A 33 -5.47 -10.17 -0.12
CA GLY A 33 -4.30 -9.33 0.12
C GLY A 33 -4.60 -8.25 1.16
N LEU A 34 -3.57 -7.86 1.92
CA LEU A 34 -3.59 -6.69 2.80
C LEU A 34 -2.30 -5.92 2.61
N THR A 35 -2.39 -4.61 2.44
CA THR A 35 -1.22 -3.73 2.40
C THR A 35 -1.31 -2.75 3.56
N ILE A 36 -0.22 -2.62 4.31
CA ILE A 36 -0.06 -1.60 5.36
C ILE A 36 1.08 -0.69 4.91
N THR A 37 0.87 0.62 4.93
CA THR A 37 1.93 1.61 4.68
C THR A 37 2.10 2.49 5.92
N LEU A 38 3.35 2.86 6.19
CA LEU A 38 3.75 3.65 7.35
C LEU A 38 4.25 5.00 6.85
N TRP A 39 3.85 6.06 7.54
CA TRP A 39 4.12 7.44 7.15
C TRP A 39 4.73 8.21 8.32
N GLU A 40 5.52 9.23 8.00
CA GLU A 40 6.16 10.10 8.99
C GLU A 40 5.16 10.93 9.78
N THR A 41 4.15 11.45 9.08
CA THR A 41 3.11 12.32 9.64
C THR A 41 1.79 11.99 8.98
N GLU A 42 0.69 12.34 9.67
CA GLU A 42 -0.66 12.25 9.11
C GLU A 42 -0.80 13.10 7.84
N GLU A 43 -0.18 14.29 7.80
CA GLU A 43 -0.22 15.15 6.62
C GLU A 43 0.47 14.54 5.40
N ALA A 44 1.62 13.86 5.60
CA ALA A 44 2.29 13.15 4.53
C ALA A 44 1.42 12.00 3.98
N GLU A 45 0.76 11.24 4.86
CA GLU A 45 -0.23 10.23 4.45
C GLU A 45 -1.33 10.88 3.62
N ARG A 46 -1.96 11.94 4.14
CA ARG A 46 -3.10 12.61 3.52
C ARG A 46 -2.76 13.15 2.13
N VAL A 47 -1.61 13.81 1.97
CA VAL A 47 -1.14 14.34 0.68
C VAL A 47 -0.83 13.21 -0.31
N SER A 48 -0.37 12.05 0.18
CA SER A 48 -0.06 10.88 -0.66
C SER A 48 -1.29 10.16 -1.21
N GLN A 49 -2.49 10.35 -0.61
CA GLN A 49 -3.67 9.51 -0.87
C GLN A 49 -4.03 9.42 -2.36
N ALA A 50 -3.95 10.52 -3.10
CA ALA A 50 -4.26 10.53 -4.53
C ALA A 50 -3.30 9.65 -5.35
N ALA A 51 -2.00 9.69 -5.06
CA ALA A 51 -1.01 8.83 -5.69
C ALA A 51 -1.18 7.37 -5.24
N ALA A 52 -1.45 7.15 -3.96
CA ALA A 52 -1.70 5.81 -3.41
C ALA A 52 -2.94 5.15 -4.02
N VAL A 53 -4.03 5.90 -4.25
CA VAL A 53 -5.23 5.41 -4.96
C VAL A 53 -4.88 4.95 -6.37
N ARG A 54 -4.11 5.74 -7.13
CA ARG A 54 -3.70 5.37 -8.50
C ARG A 54 -2.88 4.08 -8.50
N ILE A 55 -1.88 3.98 -7.63
CA ILE A 55 -1.05 2.78 -7.50
C ILE A 55 -1.91 1.55 -7.16
N ARG A 56 -2.85 1.68 -6.22
CA ARG A 56 -3.76 0.59 -5.85
C ARG A 56 -4.68 0.18 -7.00
N GLN A 57 -5.22 1.13 -7.76
CA GLN A 57 -6.08 0.86 -8.91
C GLN A 57 -5.32 0.15 -10.04
N GLU A 58 -4.09 0.59 -10.32
CA GLU A 58 -3.23 -0.06 -11.30
C GLU A 58 -2.89 -1.49 -10.88
N ALA A 59 -2.49 -1.68 -9.61
CA ALA A 59 -2.23 -3.01 -9.07
C ALA A 59 -3.48 -3.90 -9.10
N ALA A 60 -4.66 -3.35 -8.78
CA ALA A 60 -5.93 -4.07 -8.85
C ALA A 60 -6.25 -4.51 -10.28
N SER A 61 -6.05 -3.65 -11.27
CA SER A 61 -6.25 -3.98 -12.68
C SER A 61 -5.27 -5.04 -13.18
N VAL A 62 -3.98 -4.92 -12.88
CA VAL A 62 -2.93 -5.84 -13.38
C VAL A 62 -3.03 -7.21 -12.72
N LEU A 63 -3.41 -7.25 -11.44
CA LEU A 63 -3.48 -8.48 -10.66
C LEU A 63 -4.89 -9.08 -10.61
N SER A 64 -5.86 -8.47 -11.30
CA SER A 64 -7.28 -8.85 -11.25
C SER A 64 -7.83 -8.93 -9.82
N LEU A 65 -7.43 -7.96 -8.98
CA LEU A 65 -7.87 -7.83 -7.60
C LEU A 65 -8.97 -6.79 -7.48
N GLU A 66 -9.76 -6.89 -6.42
CA GLU A 66 -10.75 -5.90 -6.04
C GLU A 66 -10.31 -5.22 -4.74
N VAL A 67 -10.24 -3.88 -4.72
CA VAL A 67 -9.94 -3.12 -3.51
C VAL A 67 -11.19 -3.06 -2.64
N LYS A 68 -11.18 -3.76 -1.50
CA LYS A 68 -12.33 -3.82 -0.59
C LYS A 68 -12.50 -2.59 0.30
N GLY A 69 -11.41 -1.88 0.61
CA GLY A 69 -11.44 -0.71 1.48
C GLY A 69 -10.04 -0.18 1.75
N VAL A 70 -9.98 1.04 2.27
CA VAL A 70 -8.76 1.70 2.76
C VAL A 70 -9.13 2.40 4.05
N GLU A 71 -8.34 2.17 5.09
CA GLU A 71 -8.52 2.77 6.41
C GLU A 71 -7.19 3.34 6.88
N VAL A 72 -7.25 4.40 7.67
CA VAL A 72 -6.08 5.12 8.21
C VAL A 72 -6.10 4.99 9.72
N TYR A 73 -4.95 4.65 10.31
CA TYR A 73 -4.79 4.42 11.73
C TYR A 73 -3.50 5.07 12.23
N GLU A 74 -3.50 5.45 13.51
CA GLU A 74 -2.30 5.86 14.23
C GLU A 74 -1.55 4.62 14.76
N VAL A 75 -0.22 4.61 14.62
CA VAL A 75 0.61 3.56 15.21
C VAL A 75 0.84 3.88 16.68
N LEU A 76 0.10 3.20 17.56
CA LEU A 76 0.19 3.41 19.01
C LEU A 76 1.42 2.76 19.65
N ALA A 77 1.92 1.66 19.06
CA ALA A 77 3.10 0.95 19.54
C ALA A 77 3.74 0.10 18.42
N ASN A 78 5.06 -0.04 18.46
CA ASN A 78 5.84 -1.00 17.70
C ASN A 78 6.97 -1.55 18.60
N VAL A 79 7.43 -2.76 18.32
CA VAL A 79 8.60 -3.37 18.99
C VAL A 79 9.84 -3.31 18.11
#